data_AF-A0A1B2AAY2-F1
#
_entry.id   AF-A0A1B2AAY2-F1
#
_cell.length_a   1.000
_cell.length_b   1.000
_cell.length_c   1.000
_cell.angle_alpha   90.00
_cell.angle_beta   90.00
_cell.angle_gamma   90.00
#
_symmetry.space_group_name_H-M   'P 1'
#
loop_
_entity.id
_entity.type
_entity.pdbx_description
1 polymer ?
#
loop_
_entity_poly.entity_id
_entity_poly.type
_entity_poly.pdbx_seq_one_letter_code
_entity_poly.pdbx_strand_id
1 'polypeptide(L)' 'MYVVTVEFDVAPESREEFLAAVRRQAQDSLEKEADCHRFDVCKIVRDGREVFYLYELYPIAPRSTRISLRITSPLSTRA' A
#
# COMPACT_ATOMS: atom_id res chain seq x y z
N MET A 1 -6.06 7.55 -18.63
CA MET A 1 -5.63 6.44 -17.75
C MET A 1 -4.45 6.92 -16.94
N TYR A 2 -4.52 6.77 -15.62
CA TYR A 2 -3.49 7.16 -14.67
C TYR A 2 -3.22 5.97 -13.74
N VAL A 3 -1.96 5.68 -13.47
CA VAL A 3 -1.54 4.54 -12.66
C VAL A 3 -0.72 5.06 -11.48
N VAL A 4 -1.05 4.59 -10.28
CA VAL A 4 -0.24 4.78 -9.08
C VAL A 4 0.41 3.45 -8.73
N THR A 5 1.70 3.50 -8.46
CA THR A 5 2.46 2.34 -7.99
C THR A 5 3.20 2.71 -6.73
N VAL A 6 3.11 1.86 -5.71
CA VAL A 6 3.78 2.11 -4.42
C VAL A 6 4.51 0.86 -4.00
N GLU A 7 5.72 1.03 -3.48
CA GLU A 7 6.48 -0.07 -2.90
C GLU A 7 6.75 0.21 -1.42
N PHE A 8 6.58 -0.82 -0.60
CA PHE A 8 6.81 -0.77 0.83
C PHE A 8 7.84 -1.82 1.24
N ASP A 9 8.92 -1.36 1.87
CA ASP A 9 9.79 -2.20 2.69
C ASP A 9 9.27 -2.15 4.13
N VAL A 10 8.73 -3.27 4.60
CA VAL A 10 8.05 -3.38 5.90
C VAL A 10 8.84 -4.31 6.80
N ALA A 11 9.08 -3.84 8.03
CA ALA A 11 9.73 -4.62 9.08
C ALA A 11 9.05 -6.00 9.25
N PRO A 12 9.81 -7.12 9.31
CA PRO A 12 9.26 -8.47 9.37
C PRO A 12 8.14 -8.67 10.40
N GLU A 13 8.29 -8.06 11.58
CA GLU A 13 7.36 -8.12 12.70
C GLU A 13 6.01 -7.43 12.45
N SER A 14 5.93 -6.53 11.46
CA SER A 14 4.72 -5.75 11.15
C SER A 14 4.05 -6.18 9.83
N ARG A 15 4.60 -7.18 9.12
CA ARG A 15 4.15 -7.54 7.76
C ARG A 15 2.72 -8.06 7.71
N GLU A 16 2.29 -8.85 8.68
CA GLU A 16 0.93 -9.39 8.71
C GLU A 16 -0.11 -8.30 8.98
N GLU A 17 0.16 -7.43 9.96
CA GLU A 17 -0.68 -6.28 10.27
C GLU A 17 -0.75 -5.32 9.07
N PHE A 18 0.39 -5.02 8.46
CA PHE A 18 0.47 -4.20 7.25
C PHE A 18 -0.36 -4.79 6.11
N LEU A 19 -0.21 -6.09 5.83
CA LEU A 19 -0.94 -6.76 4.76
C LEU A 19 -2.46 -6.72 5.00
N ALA A 20 -2.90 -6.89 6.25
CA ALA A 20 -4.31 -6.76 6.61
C ALA A 20 -4.84 -5.34 6.38
N ALA A 21 -4.10 -4.32 6.81
CA ALA A 21 -4.46 -2.92 6.63
C ALA A 21 -4.52 -2.53 5.14
N VAL A 22 -3.53 -2.92 4.34
CA VAL A 22 -3.46 -2.57 2.92
C VAL A 22 -4.53 -3.29 2.10
N ARG A 23 -4.91 -4.52 2.48
CA ARG A 23 -6.06 -5.22 1.88
C ARG A 23 -7.39 -4.54 2.20
N ARG A 24 -7.55 -4.05 3.44
CA ARG A 24 -8.74 -3.26 3.80
C ARG A 24 -8.80 -1.98 2.98
N GLN A 25 -7.68 -1.29 2.83
CA GLN A 25 -7.60 -0.08 2.00
C GLN A 25 -7.99 -0.39 0.55
N ALA A 26 -7.45 -1.46 -0.04
CA ALA A 26 -7.79 -1.86 -1.40
C ALA A 26 -9.30 -2.09 -1.58
N GLN A 27 -9.93 -2.78 -0.62
CA GLN A 27 -11.38 -2.99 -0.61
C GLN A 27 -12.13 -1.65 -0.48
N ASP A 28 -11.72 -0.80 0.47
CA ASP A 28 -12.35 0.49 0.70
C ASP A 28 -12.26 1.40 -0.53
N SER A 29 -11.12 1.45 -1.22
CA SER A 29 -10.96 2.24 -2.44
C SER A 29 -11.86 1.71 -3.56
N LEU A 30 -11.90 0.39 -3.78
CA LEU A 30 -12.78 -0.21 -4.80
C LEU A 30 -14.27 0.00 -4.51
N GLU A 31 -14.67 0.06 -3.24
CA GLU A 31 -16.07 0.24 -2.83
C GLU A 31 -16.49 1.72 -2.76
N LYS A 32 -15.59 2.62 -2.34
CA LYS A 32 -15.92 4.01 -1.98
C LYS A 32 -15.39 5.05 -2.95
N GLU A 33 -14.36 4.72 -3.74
CA GLU A 33 -13.81 5.63 -4.75
C GLU A 33 -14.28 5.21 -6.14
N ALA A 34 -15.28 5.92 -6.67
CA ALA A 34 -15.89 5.58 -7.97
C ALA A 34 -14.89 5.53 -9.13
N ASP A 35 -13.78 6.27 -9.02
CA ASP A 35 -12.73 6.33 -10.04
C ASP A 35 -11.64 5.26 -9.84
N CYS A 36 -11.64 4.51 -8.73
CA CYS A 36 -10.70 3.42 -8.50
C CYS A 36 -11.20 2.15 -9.22
N HIS A 37 -10.64 1.86 -10.39
CA HIS A 37 -11.09 0.72 -11.20
C HIS A 37 -10.37 -0.58 -10.87
N ARG A 38 -9.18 -0.47 -10.27
CA ARG A 38 -8.33 -1.61 -9.90
C ARG A 38 -7.42 -1.21 -8.76
N PHE A 39 -7.29 -2.09 -7.78
CA PHE A 39 -6.35 -1.97 -6.68
C PHE A 39 -5.77 -3.35 -6.40
N ASP A 40 -4.54 -3.59 -6.83
CA ASP A 40 -3.84 -4.84 -6.55
C ASP A 40 -2.87 -4.67 -5.38
N VAL A 41 -2.83 -5.68 -4.52
CA VAL A 41 -1.85 -5.82 -3.45
C VAL A 41 -0.96 -7.02 -3.77
N CYS A 42 0.28 -6.75 -4.12
CA CYS A 42 1.28 -7.77 -4.44
C CYS A 42 2.25 -7.94 -3.25
N LYS A 43 2.51 -9.18 -2.87
CA LYS A 43 3.63 -9.56 -2.00
C LYS A 43 4.68 -10.21 -2.89
N ILE A 44 5.86 -9.60 -2.98
CA ILE A 44 6.94 -10.06 -3.85
C ILE A 44 8.20 -10.30 -3.03
N VAL A 45 9.03 -11.23 -3.48
CA VAL A 45 10.38 -11.44 -2.93
C VAL A 45 11.37 -10.90 -3.94
N ARG A 46 12.17 -9.93 -3.52
CA ARG A 46 13.24 -9.33 -4.33
C ARG A 46 14.51 -9.24 -3.50
N ASP A 47 15.62 -9.74 -4.06
CA ASP A 47 16.93 -9.77 -3.39
C ASP A 47 16.89 -10.41 -1.99
N GLY A 48 16.09 -11.47 -1.83
CA GLY A 48 15.91 -12.18 -0.56
C GLY A 48 15.06 -11.45 0.49
N ARG A 49 14.45 -10.31 0.13
CA ARG A 49 13.57 -9.52 1.00
C ARG A 49 12.14 -9.57 0.50
N GLU A 50 11.20 -9.68 1.42
CA GLU A 50 9.78 -9.52 1.12
C GLU A 50 9.43 -8.03 1.10
N VAL A 51 8.87 -7.58 -0.02
CA VAL A 51 8.38 -6.22 -0.20
C VAL A 51 6.92 -6.27 -0.68
N PHE A 52 6.16 -5.24 -0.36
CA PHE A 52 4.78 -5.11 -0.81
C PHE A 52 4.71 -4.08 -1.93
N TYR A 53 3.99 -4.40 -3.00
CA TYR A 53 3.80 -3.52 -4.14
C TYR A 53 2.31 -3.31 -4.39
N LEU A 54 1.89 -2.07 -4.54
CA LEU A 54 0.52 -1.69 -4.85
C LEU A 54 0.44 -1.19 -6.28
N TYR A 55 -0.66 -1.54 -6.95
CA TYR A 55 -0.98 -1.06 -8.28
C TYR A 55 -2.42 -0.56 -8.30
N GLU A 56 -2.60 0.73 -8.59
CA GLU A 56 -3.90 1.39 -8.58
C GLU A 56 -4.17 2.02 -9.95
N LEU A 57 -5.39 1.83 -10.47
CA LEU A 57 -5.79 2.31 -11.79
C LEU A 57 -6.94 3.30 -11.70
N TYR A 58 -6.73 4.48 -12.29
CA TYR A 58 -7.69 5.58 -12.34
C TYR A 58 -7.90 6.07 -13.79
N PRO A 59 -9.08 6.64 -14.13
CA PRO A 59 -9.35 7.20 -15.45
C PRO A 59 -8.47 8.43 -15.75
N ILE A 60 -8.28 9.29 -14.74
CA ILE A 60 -7.46 10.51 -14.75
C ILE A 60 -6.67 10.61 -13.44
N ALA A 61 -5.73 11.55 -13.36
CA ALA A 61 -5.03 11.80 -12.10
C ALA A 61 -6.03 12.24 -11.01
N PRO A 62 -6.02 11.62 -9.82
CA PRO A 62 -6.94 11.97 -8.75
C PRO A 62 -6.68 13.39 -8.25
N ARG A 63 -7.75 14.14 -7.97
CA ARG A 63 -7.67 15.56 -7.56
C ARG A 63 -6.99 15.78 -6.20
N SER A 64 -6.88 14.72 -5.40
CA SER A 64 -6.15 14.73 -4.13
C SER A 64 -5.42 13.41 -3.99
N THR A 65 -4.13 13.40 -4.31
CA THR A 65 -3.26 12.24 -4.05
C THR A 65 -2.80 12.32 -2.61
N ARG A 66 -3.67 11.96 -1.66
CA ARG A 66 -3.27 11.83 -0.26
C ARG A 66 -2.67 10.42 -0.05
N ILE A 67 -1.38 10.28 -0.31
CA ILE A 67 -0.60 9.11 0.14
C ILE A 67 -0.34 9.31 1.63
N SER A 68 -1.33 9.02 2.49
CA SER A 68 -1.11 9.04 3.94
C SER A 68 -0.40 7.77 4.38
N LEU A 69 0.92 7.75 4.18
CA LEU A 69 1.84 6.84 4.86
C LEU A 69 1.96 7.26 6.33
N ARG A 70 1.07 6.78 7.21
CA ARG A 70 1.38 6.73 8.65
C ARG A 70 2.09 5.42 8.93
N ILE A 71 3.41 5.42 8.75
CA ILE A 71 4.28 4.40 9.34
C ILE A 71 4.60 4.90 10.76
N THR A 72 3.83 4.49 11.76
CA THR A 72 4.30 4.59 13.15
C THR A 72 5.07 3.32 13.47
N SER A 73 6.39 3.34 13.24
CA SER A 73 7.27 2.42 13.95
C SER A 73 7.20 2.77 15.44
N PRO A 74 6.97 1.83 16.38
CA PRO A 74 7.47 2.05 17.71
C PRO A 74 9.00 2.16 17.58
N LEU A 75 9.55 3.25 18.09
CA LEU A 75 10.98 3.42 18.25
C LEU A 75 11.58 2.11 18.79
N SER A 76 12.44 1.48 17.98
CA SER A 76 13.47 0.59 18.49
C SER A 76 14.43 1.46 19.31
N THR A 77 14.08 1.71 20.57
CA THR A 77 15.05 2.21 21.55
C THR A 77 15.94 1.02 21.92
N ARG A 78 16.98 0.80 21.13
CA ARG A 78 18.17 0.05 21.54
C ARG A 78 19.36 1.00 21.56
N ALA A 79 19.58 1.59 22.73
CA ALA A 79 20.87 1.80 23.41
C ALA A 79 20.59 2.59 24.69
#